data_AF-A0A9W8PDQ4-F1
#
_entry.id   AF-A0A9W8PDQ4-F1
#
_cell.length_a   1.000
_cell.length_b   1.000
_cell.length_c   1.000
_cell.angle_alpha   90.00
_cell.angle_beta   90.00
_cell.angle_gamma   90.00
#
_symmetry.space_group_name_H-M   'P 1'
#
loop_
_entity.id
_entity.type
_entity.pdbx_description
1 polymer ?
#
loop_
_entity_poly.entity_id
_entity_poly.type
_entity_poly.pdbx_seq_one_letter_code
_entity_poly.pdbx_strand_id
1 'polypeptide(L)'
;MESPVLLHALMAFSSVTLSYFDTSYATIAVETRVRALSSLSKSILAEDIVQREINLAACLVLATAEISLGHRAEWHNHLQGAKHVVLSTHASQRDAMPLIGTEAVKASHEGRWLLRNFAYHDIMGSVVSGHSLLLDTNYPEDVSTPVDSYFGVAYEILLSIAKTTSLDLTGLDNVTTLSDVAMTKVNTTKAAISSIETSLCAWKCPNVVDAGLVHGTLFPERSASLPLRTHP
;
A
#
# COMPACT_ATOMS: atom_id res chain seq x y z
N MET A 1 -1.53 -23.13 -10.14
CA MET A 1 -1.66 -22.40 -11.42
C MET A 1 -0.45 -21.49 -11.51
N GLU A 2 0.43 -21.67 -12.49
CA GLU A 2 1.60 -20.80 -12.65
C GLU A 2 1.16 -19.49 -13.32
N SER A 3 1.50 -18.35 -12.73
CA SER A 3 1.19 -17.02 -13.28
C SER A 3 2.46 -16.39 -13.85
N PRO A 4 2.62 -16.31 -15.18
CA PRO A 4 3.78 -15.67 -15.81
C PRO A 4 3.93 -14.20 -15.40
N VAL A 5 2.82 -13.51 -15.17
CA VAL A 5 2.79 -12.10 -14.79
C VAL A 5 3.42 -11.90 -13.43
N LEU A 6 2.96 -12.67 -12.43
CA LEU A 6 3.49 -12.58 -11.07
C LEU A 6 4.95 -13.07 -11.01
N LEU A 7 5.28 -14.15 -11.75
CA LEU A 7 6.65 -14.64 -11.85
C LEU A 7 7.60 -13.57 -12.40
N HIS A 8 7.24 -12.91 -13.51
CA HIS A 8 8.08 -11.86 -14.08
C HIS A 8 8.20 -10.65 -13.14
N ALA A 9 7.13 -10.27 -12.43
CA ALA A 9 7.19 -9.21 -11.42
C ALA A 9 8.14 -9.56 -10.26
N LEU A 10 8.10 -10.80 -9.77
CA LEU A 10 9.01 -11.28 -8.72
C LEU A 10 10.46 -11.35 -9.21
N MET A 11 10.69 -11.75 -10.46
CA MET A 11 12.02 -11.72 -11.08
C MET A 11 12.52 -10.28 -11.19
N ALA A 12 11.66 -9.32 -11.57
CA ALA A 12 12.00 -7.91 -11.63
C ALA A 12 12.39 -7.38 -10.25
N PHE A 13 11.58 -7.62 -9.23
CA PHE A 13 11.88 -7.24 -7.84
C PHE A 13 13.21 -7.84 -7.34
N SER A 14 13.42 -9.14 -7.57
CA SER A 14 14.63 -9.84 -7.12
C SER A 14 15.88 -9.32 -7.80
N SER A 15 15.84 -9.15 -9.12
CA SER A 15 16.99 -8.64 -9.89
C SER A 15 17.30 -7.18 -9.57
N VAL A 16 16.29 -6.34 -9.34
CA VAL A 16 16.46 -4.98 -8.83
C VAL A 16 17.16 -5.00 -7.46
N THR A 17 16.67 -5.81 -6.53
CA THR A 17 17.26 -5.91 -5.19
C THR A 17 18.70 -6.41 -5.25
N LEU A 18 19.01 -7.41 -6.08
CA LEU A 18 20.37 -7.90 -6.28
C LEU A 18 21.28 -6.84 -6.91
N SER A 19 20.77 -6.01 -7.82
CA SER A 19 21.55 -4.94 -8.46
C SER A 19 22.06 -3.88 -7.49
N TYR A 20 21.43 -3.75 -6.32
CA TYR A 20 21.90 -2.89 -5.23
C TYR A 20 23.22 -3.39 -4.63
N PHE A 21 23.41 -4.71 -4.56
CA PHE A 21 24.61 -5.34 -3.99
C PHE A 21 25.64 -5.71 -5.06
N ASP A 22 25.20 -6.03 -6.27
CA ASP A 22 26.04 -6.43 -7.39
C ASP A 22 25.55 -5.81 -8.70
N THR A 23 26.31 -4.82 -9.17
CA THR A 23 26.02 -4.08 -10.41
C THR A 23 25.97 -4.96 -11.67
N SER A 24 26.51 -6.18 -11.65
CA SER A 24 26.40 -7.13 -12.76
C SER A 24 24.94 -7.48 -13.08
N TYR A 25 24.04 -7.34 -12.11
CA TYR A 25 22.60 -7.57 -12.27
C TYR A 25 21.84 -6.38 -12.87
N ALA A 26 22.48 -5.22 -13.12
CA ALA A 26 21.78 -4.03 -13.60
C ALA A 26 21.07 -4.26 -14.95
N THR A 27 21.74 -4.89 -15.92
CA THR A 27 21.13 -5.23 -17.21
C THR A 27 19.98 -6.22 -17.05
N ILE A 28 20.16 -7.24 -16.19
CA ILE A 28 19.13 -8.24 -15.90
C ILE A 28 17.90 -7.57 -15.28
N ALA A 29 18.09 -6.62 -14.36
CA ALA A 29 17.02 -5.88 -13.71
C ALA A 29 16.18 -5.08 -14.72
N VAL A 30 16.82 -4.45 -15.71
CA VAL A 30 16.10 -3.76 -16.77
C VAL A 30 15.31 -4.74 -17.64
N GLU A 31 15.92 -5.85 -18.05
CA GLU A 31 15.26 -6.86 -18.89
C GLU A 31 14.04 -7.51 -18.20
N THR A 32 14.18 -7.90 -16.94
CA THR A 32 13.10 -8.52 -16.16
C THR A 32 11.96 -7.54 -15.91
N ARG A 33 12.25 -6.25 -15.68
CA ARG A 33 11.22 -5.19 -15.60
C ARG A 33 10.44 -5.04 -16.90
N VAL A 34 11.13 -4.99 -18.05
CA VAL A 34 10.47 -4.92 -19.36
C VAL A 34 9.58 -6.14 -19.60
N ARG A 35 10.05 -7.34 -19.24
CA ARG A 35 9.24 -8.57 -19.32
C ARG A 35 8.02 -8.52 -18.40
N ALA A 36 8.18 -8.04 -17.17
CA ALA A 36 7.08 -7.91 -16.22
C ALA A 36 6.00 -6.94 -16.73
N LEU A 37 6.40 -5.77 -17.23
CA LEU A 37 5.49 -4.79 -17.84
C LEU A 37 4.78 -5.36 -19.07
N SER A 38 5.49 -6.06 -19.95
CA SER A 38 4.90 -6.69 -21.13
C SER A 38 3.92 -7.81 -20.79
N SER A 39 4.20 -8.59 -19.75
CA SER A 39 3.26 -9.62 -19.27
C SER A 39 2.04 -9.00 -18.60
N LEU A 40 2.23 -7.98 -17.76
CA LEU A 40 1.13 -7.28 -17.10
C LEU A 40 0.20 -6.61 -18.12
N SER A 41 0.74 -5.95 -19.15
CA SER A 41 -0.08 -5.29 -20.17
C SER A 41 -0.95 -6.27 -20.97
N LYS A 42 -0.45 -7.48 -21.23
CA LYS A 42 -1.24 -8.54 -21.87
C LYS A 42 -2.33 -9.09 -20.95
N SER A 43 -2.04 -9.14 -19.66
CA SER A 43 -2.91 -9.75 -18.65
C SER A 43 -4.04 -8.82 -18.16
N ILE A 44 -3.88 -7.51 -18.28
CA ILE A 44 -4.84 -6.53 -17.73
C ILE A 44 -6.21 -6.58 -18.42
N LEU A 45 -6.29 -7.18 -19.61
CA LEU A 45 -7.52 -7.36 -20.38
C LEU A 45 -8.37 -8.53 -19.87
N ALA A 46 -7.85 -9.39 -19.00
CA ALA A 46 -8.61 -10.50 -18.46
C ALA A 46 -9.68 -10.03 -17.46
N GLU A 47 -10.87 -10.61 -17.56
CA GLU A 47 -12.04 -10.24 -16.73
C GLU A 47 -12.21 -11.13 -15.48
N ASP A 48 -11.42 -12.20 -15.36
CA ASP A 48 -11.47 -13.14 -14.25
C ASP A 48 -10.93 -12.53 -12.94
N ILE A 49 -11.60 -12.80 -11.81
CA ILE A 49 -11.24 -12.23 -10.51
C ILE A 49 -9.86 -12.68 -10.03
N VAL A 50 -9.49 -13.95 -10.23
CA VAL A 50 -8.17 -14.47 -9.85
C VAL A 50 -7.10 -13.77 -10.69
N GLN A 51 -7.37 -13.55 -11.97
CA GLN A 51 -6.46 -12.82 -12.83
C GLN A 51 -6.33 -11.33 -12.45
N ARG A 52 -7.41 -10.69 -11.99
CA ARG A 52 -7.38 -9.32 -11.43
C ARG A 52 -6.53 -9.25 -10.17
N GLU A 53 -6.68 -10.21 -9.25
CA GLU A 53 -5.85 -10.32 -8.04
C GLU A 53 -4.38 -10.53 -8.38
N ILE A 54 -4.06 -11.40 -9.35
CA ILE A 54 -2.69 -11.59 -9.84
C ILE A 54 -2.12 -10.29 -10.42
N ASN A 55 -2.91 -9.54 -11.20
CA ASN A 55 -2.48 -8.27 -11.79
C ASN A 55 -2.26 -7.21 -10.71
N LEU A 56 -3.12 -7.17 -9.69
CA LEU A 56 -2.97 -6.31 -8.52
C LEU A 56 -1.68 -6.65 -7.76
N ALA A 57 -1.43 -7.94 -7.49
CA ALA A 57 -0.19 -8.41 -6.85
C ALA A 57 1.04 -7.99 -7.66
N ALA A 58 1.02 -8.16 -8.97
CA ALA A 58 2.13 -7.75 -9.84
C ALA A 58 2.36 -6.24 -9.81
N CYS A 59 1.31 -5.41 -9.78
CA CYS A 59 1.44 -3.96 -9.63
C CYS A 59 2.10 -3.59 -8.31
N LEU A 60 1.71 -4.22 -7.21
CA LEU A 60 2.29 -3.97 -5.88
C LEU A 60 3.75 -4.42 -5.80
N VAL A 61 4.10 -5.59 -6.34
CA VAL A 61 5.50 -6.05 -6.41
C VAL A 61 6.37 -5.07 -7.21
N LEU A 62 5.87 -4.58 -8.35
CA LEU A 62 6.58 -3.59 -9.16
C LEU A 62 6.72 -2.24 -8.42
N ALA A 63 5.67 -1.78 -7.74
CA ALA A 63 5.74 -0.58 -6.90
C ALA A 63 6.84 -0.71 -5.84
N THR A 64 6.91 -1.83 -5.13
CA THR A 64 7.95 -2.11 -4.14
C THR A 64 9.34 -2.16 -4.76
N ALA A 65 9.49 -2.71 -5.97
CA ALA A 65 10.77 -2.69 -6.68
C ALA A 65 11.26 -1.26 -6.98
N GLU A 66 10.36 -0.36 -7.41
CA GLU A 66 10.72 1.05 -7.63
C GLU A 66 11.03 1.80 -6.33
N ILE A 67 10.30 1.49 -5.24
CA ILE A 67 10.59 2.06 -3.91
C ILE A 67 12.01 1.68 -3.49
N SER A 68 12.42 0.43 -3.66
CA SER A 68 13.78 -0.04 -3.35
C SER A 68 14.88 0.68 -4.13
N LEU A 69 14.57 1.22 -5.31
CA LEU A 69 15.50 2.02 -6.11
C LEU A 69 15.48 3.52 -5.77
N GLY A 70 14.57 3.97 -4.92
CA GLY A 70 14.39 5.39 -4.60
C GLY A 70 13.74 6.20 -5.72
N HIS A 71 13.13 5.54 -6.71
CA HIS A 71 12.50 6.15 -7.88
C HIS A 71 11.12 6.72 -7.53
N ARG A 72 11.07 8.00 -7.14
CA ARG A 72 9.88 8.62 -6.53
C ARG A 72 8.63 8.70 -7.40
N ALA A 73 8.73 8.71 -8.73
CA ALA A 73 7.55 8.86 -9.60
C ALA A 73 7.03 7.50 -10.08
N GLU A 74 7.93 6.54 -10.28
CA GLU A 74 7.67 5.27 -10.91
C GLU A 74 6.87 4.33 -10.00
N TRP A 75 7.16 4.31 -8.69
CA TRP A 75 6.36 3.53 -7.74
C TRP A 75 4.90 4.01 -7.70
N HIS A 76 4.68 5.32 -7.80
CA HIS A 76 3.35 5.90 -7.78
C HIS A 76 2.54 5.52 -9.02
N ASN A 77 3.18 5.45 -10.20
CA ASN A 77 2.53 4.98 -11.43
C ASN A 77 2.05 3.53 -11.31
N HIS A 78 2.85 2.65 -10.68
CA HIS A 78 2.43 1.29 -10.40
C HIS A 78 1.26 1.22 -9.41
N LEU A 79 1.26 2.10 -8.40
CA LEU A 79 0.16 2.20 -7.45
C LEU A 79 -1.13 2.74 -8.10
N GLN A 80 -1.04 3.71 -9.01
CA GLN A 80 -2.18 4.15 -9.84
C GLN A 80 -2.71 3.00 -10.71
N GLY A 81 -1.81 2.21 -11.31
CA GLY A 81 -2.18 0.98 -12.02
C GLY A 81 -2.95 0.00 -11.13
N ALA A 82 -2.46 -0.24 -9.91
CA ALA A 82 -3.13 -1.07 -8.91
C ALA A 82 -4.53 -0.54 -8.56
N LYS A 83 -4.68 0.78 -8.35
CA LYS A 83 -5.98 1.43 -8.13
C LYS A 83 -6.95 1.14 -9.27
N HIS A 84 -6.51 1.27 -10.53
CA HIS A 84 -7.36 0.99 -11.68
C HIS A 84 -7.77 -0.49 -11.76
N VAL A 85 -6.87 -1.41 -11.43
CA VAL A 85 -7.20 -2.85 -11.32
C VAL A 85 -8.29 -3.05 -10.26
N VAL A 86 -8.13 -2.48 -9.06
CA VAL A 86 -9.14 -2.56 -7.99
C VAL A 86 -10.49 -2.04 -8.48
N LEU A 87 -10.54 -0.80 -8.99
CA LEU A 87 -11.80 -0.17 -9.41
C LEU A 87 -12.50 -0.88 -10.57
N SER A 88 -11.75 -1.56 -11.44
CA SER A 88 -12.28 -2.35 -12.56
C SER A 88 -12.64 -3.79 -12.20
N THR A 89 -12.41 -4.22 -10.95
CA THR A 89 -12.69 -5.60 -10.54
C THR A 89 -14.19 -5.78 -10.26
N HIS A 90 -14.73 -6.88 -10.74
CA HIS A 90 -16.11 -7.29 -10.53
C HIS A 90 -16.13 -8.70 -9.95
N ALA A 91 -17.04 -8.96 -9.01
CA ALA A 91 -17.27 -10.30 -8.48
C ALA A 91 -18.76 -10.63 -8.56
N SER A 92 -19.09 -11.71 -9.26
CA SER A 92 -20.46 -12.20 -9.35
C SER A 92 -20.88 -12.86 -8.05
N GLN A 93 -22.05 -12.49 -7.53
CA GLN A 93 -22.70 -13.13 -6.40
C GLN A 93 -23.95 -13.87 -6.86
N ARG A 94 -24.27 -15.02 -6.24
CA ARG A 94 -25.56 -15.69 -6.48
C ARG A 94 -26.66 -14.89 -5.78
N ASP A 95 -27.72 -14.59 -6.51
CA ASP A 95 -28.95 -13.94 -6.02
C ASP A 95 -28.77 -12.53 -5.42
N ALA A 96 -27.67 -11.84 -5.74
CA ALA A 96 -27.41 -10.47 -5.32
C ALA A 96 -26.82 -9.62 -6.46
N MET A 97 -26.77 -8.31 -6.25
CA MET A 97 -26.07 -7.41 -7.17
C MET A 97 -24.56 -7.74 -7.20
N PRO A 98 -23.91 -7.69 -8.37
CA PRO A 98 -22.48 -7.94 -8.46
C PRO A 98 -21.69 -6.95 -7.61
N LEU A 99 -20.68 -7.45 -6.90
CA LEU A 99 -19.75 -6.58 -6.19
C LEU A 99 -18.83 -5.90 -7.20
N ILE A 100 -18.43 -4.67 -6.90
CA ILE A 100 -17.59 -3.84 -7.77
C ILE A 100 -16.48 -3.21 -6.93
N GLY A 101 -15.32 -3.02 -7.54
CA GLY A 101 -14.25 -2.24 -6.96
C GLY A 101 -13.63 -2.93 -5.74
N THR A 102 -13.39 -2.13 -4.70
CA THR A 102 -12.87 -2.61 -3.42
C THR A 102 -13.70 -3.75 -2.83
N GLU A 103 -15.03 -3.71 -2.93
CA GLU A 103 -15.89 -4.77 -2.39
C GLU A 103 -15.74 -6.08 -3.15
N ALA A 104 -15.52 -6.03 -4.47
CA ALA A 104 -15.25 -7.22 -5.26
C ALA A 104 -13.92 -7.88 -4.85
N VAL A 105 -12.87 -7.07 -4.66
CA VAL A 105 -11.56 -7.57 -4.24
C VAL A 105 -11.59 -8.11 -2.81
N LYS A 106 -12.41 -7.56 -1.90
CA LYS A 106 -12.58 -8.07 -0.53
C LYS A 106 -13.19 -9.48 -0.45
N ALA A 107 -13.80 -9.97 -1.53
CA ALA A 107 -14.51 -11.25 -1.54
C ALA A 107 -13.60 -12.46 -1.26
N SER A 108 -12.32 -12.39 -1.62
CA SER A 108 -11.33 -13.45 -1.38
C SER A 108 -10.37 -13.11 -0.22
N HIS A 109 -9.68 -14.12 0.31
CA HIS A 109 -8.68 -13.90 1.35
C HIS A 109 -7.45 -13.15 0.79
N GLU A 110 -7.02 -13.55 -0.40
CA GLU A 110 -5.91 -12.99 -1.16
C GLU A 110 -6.18 -11.53 -1.50
N GLY A 111 -7.38 -11.21 -1.98
CA GLY A 111 -7.79 -9.85 -2.30
C GLY A 111 -7.84 -8.93 -1.07
N ARG A 112 -8.29 -9.43 0.10
CA ARG A 112 -8.19 -8.67 1.36
C ARG A 112 -6.73 -8.35 1.72
N TRP A 113 -5.83 -9.32 1.59
CA TRP A 113 -4.40 -9.11 1.83
C TRP A 113 -3.81 -8.08 0.84
N LEU A 114 -4.15 -8.19 -0.44
CA LEU A 114 -3.70 -7.26 -1.48
C LEU A 114 -4.20 -5.82 -1.23
N LEU A 115 -5.45 -5.66 -0.79
CA LEU A 115 -5.99 -4.34 -0.44
C LEU A 115 -5.28 -3.73 0.77
N ARG A 116 -4.89 -4.52 1.78
CA ARG A 116 -4.09 -4.01 2.89
C ARG A 116 -2.70 -3.57 2.42
N ASN A 117 -2.07 -4.35 1.55
CA ASN A 117 -0.78 -4.01 0.95
C ASN A 117 -0.86 -2.72 0.11
N PHE A 118 -1.90 -2.60 -0.72
CA PHE A 118 -2.20 -1.37 -1.43
C PHE A 118 -2.37 -0.18 -0.46
N ALA A 119 -3.22 -0.33 0.57
CA ALA A 119 -3.51 0.72 1.54
C ALA A 119 -2.24 1.21 2.23
N TYR A 120 -1.36 0.30 2.65
CA TYR A 120 -0.08 0.65 3.25
C TYR A 120 0.75 1.54 2.33
N HIS A 121 0.95 1.13 1.07
CA HIS A 121 1.74 1.91 0.12
C HIS A 121 1.07 3.24 -0.28
N ASP A 122 -0.26 3.28 -0.35
CA ASP A 122 -1.03 4.51 -0.62
C ASP A 122 -0.91 5.53 0.52
N ILE A 123 -1.10 5.07 1.76
CA ILE A 123 -1.00 5.93 2.95
C ILE A 123 0.43 6.45 3.12
N MET A 124 1.42 5.56 3.10
CA MET A 124 2.83 5.97 3.21
C MET A 124 3.25 6.87 2.04
N GLY A 125 2.78 6.55 0.84
CA GLY A 125 3.01 7.34 -0.35
C GLY A 125 2.43 8.75 -0.27
N SER A 126 1.20 8.87 0.25
CA SER A 126 0.50 10.12 0.54
C SER A 126 1.28 10.97 1.55
N VAL A 127 1.75 10.38 2.66
CA VAL A 127 2.58 11.06 3.66
C VAL A 127 3.87 11.61 3.05
N VAL A 128 4.61 10.77 2.30
CA VAL A 128 5.93 11.14 1.75
C VAL A 128 5.83 12.20 0.65
N SER A 129 4.71 12.22 -0.07
CA SER A 129 4.58 13.01 -1.30
C SER A 129 3.59 14.18 -1.17
N GLY A 130 2.84 14.26 -0.08
CA GLY A 130 1.86 15.33 0.16
C GLY A 130 0.62 15.26 -0.75
N HIS A 131 0.31 14.09 -1.29
CA HIS A 131 -0.87 13.89 -2.15
C HIS A 131 -2.03 13.29 -1.36
N SER A 132 -3.25 13.43 -1.87
CA SER A 132 -4.41 12.70 -1.33
C SER A 132 -4.30 11.20 -1.59
N LEU A 133 -4.97 10.40 -0.75
CA LEU A 133 -5.07 8.95 -0.92
C LEU A 133 -5.72 8.59 -2.26
N LEU A 134 -5.27 7.49 -2.86
CA LEU A 134 -5.75 7.01 -4.14
C LEU A 134 -7.11 6.33 -4.05
N LEU A 135 -7.39 5.63 -2.95
CA LEU A 135 -8.70 5.05 -2.63
C LEU A 135 -9.20 5.57 -1.27
N ASP A 136 -10.52 5.55 -1.11
CA ASP A 136 -11.14 5.89 0.17
C ASP A 136 -10.76 4.88 1.25
N THR A 137 -10.68 5.34 2.49
CA THR A 137 -10.16 4.65 3.68
C THR A 137 -10.99 3.46 4.17
N ASN A 138 -11.99 3.02 3.40
CA ASN A 138 -12.78 1.81 3.67
C ASN A 138 -12.01 0.53 3.33
N TYR A 139 -10.76 0.44 3.78
CA TYR A 139 -9.94 -0.76 3.66
C TYR A 139 -10.46 -1.86 4.59
N PRO A 140 -10.26 -3.15 4.26
CA PRO A 140 -10.80 -4.24 5.05
C PRO A 140 -10.20 -4.29 6.47
N GLU A 141 -11.05 -4.14 7.48
CA GLU A 141 -10.81 -4.52 8.87
C GLU A 141 -10.91 -6.05 8.99
N ASP A 142 -9.82 -6.78 8.73
CA ASP A 142 -9.78 -8.19 9.15
C ASP A 142 -9.33 -8.23 10.61
N VAL A 143 -10.31 -8.27 11.51
CA VAL A 143 -10.18 -8.26 12.98
C VAL A 143 -9.35 -9.46 13.51
N SER A 144 -8.98 -10.40 12.64
CA SER A 144 -8.33 -11.66 13.02
C SER A 144 -6.84 -11.53 13.40
N THR A 145 -6.14 -10.47 12.99
CA THR A 145 -4.74 -10.23 13.40
C THR A 145 -4.54 -8.76 13.80
N PRO A 146 -4.30 -8.46 15.09
CA PRO A 146 -4.19 -7.08 15.57
C PRO A 146 -2.91 -6.35 15.11
N VAL A 147 -1.92 -7.09 14.63
CA VAL A 147 -0.68 -6.58 14.05
C VAL A 147 -0.51 -7.25 12.70
N ASP A 148 -0.49 -6.46 11.63
CA ASP A 148 -0.08 -6.98 10.32
C ASP A 148 1.44 -7.19 10.39
N SER A 149 1.84 -8.44 10.65
CA SER A 149 3.24 -8.86 10.77
C SER A 149 4.06 -8.57 9.51
N TYR A 150 3.40 -8.30 8.38
CA TYR A 150 4.06 -7.96 7.13
C TYR A 150 4.53 -6.50 7.07
N PHE A 151 3.79 -5.57 7.69
CA PHE A 151 4.11 -4.13 7.65
C PHE A 151 4.69 -3.60 8.97
N GLY A 152 4.60 -4.35 10.06
CA GLY A 152 5.15 -3.96 11.37
C GLY A 152 4.43 -2.77 12.00
N VAL A 153 3.27 -2.37 11.48
CA VAL A 153 2.43 -1.27 11.97
C VAL A 153 1.02 -1.80 12.22
N ALA A 154 0.47 -1.48 13.38
CA ALA A 154 -0.91 -1.82 13.72
C ALA A 154 -1.89 -1.10 12.77
N TYR A 155 -2.92 -1.82 12.32
CA TYR A 155 -3.86 -1.31 11.33
C TYR A 155 -4.56 -0.02 11.78
N GLU A 156 -4.91 0.09 13.07
CA GLU A 156 -5.58 1.27 13.62
C GLU A 156 -4.68 2.51 13.61
N ILE A 157 -3.37 2.32 13.77
CA ILE A 157 -2.39 3.40 13.64
C ILE A 157 -2.29 3.84 12.18
N LEU A 158 -2.21 2.88 11.26
CA LEU A 158 -2.19 3.15 9.82
C LEU A 158 -3.46 3.91 9.36
N LEU A 159 -4.63 3.51 9.87
CA LEU A 159 -5.90 4.21 9.62
C LEU A 159 -5.91 5.62 10.20
N SER A 160 -5.30 5.83 11.36
CA SER A 160 -5.18 7.17 11.96
C SER A 160 -4.28 8.09 11.11
N ILE A 161 -3.20 7.55 10.54
CA ILE A 161 -2.36 8.26 9.57
C ILE A 161 -3.18 8.62 8.33
N ALA A 162 -3.92 7.66 7.76
CA ALA A 162 -4.75 7.86 6.58
C ALA A 162 -5.81 8.96 6.76
N LYS A 163 -6.47 8.97 7.92
CA LYS A 163 -7.46 9.99 8.28
C LYS A 163 -6.80 11.37 8.40
N THR A 164 -5.61 11.42 9.00
CA THR A 164 -4.84 12.66 9.17
C THR A 164 -4.39 13.22 7.82
N THR A 165 -3.88 12.40 6.92
CA THR A 165 -3.45 12.81 5.56
C THR A 165 -4.61 13.27 4.68
N SER A 166 -5.83 12.84 5.01
CA SER A 166 -7.05 13.22 4.27
C SER A 166 -7.70 14.51 4.80
N LEU A 167 -7.17 15.12 5.86
CA LEU A 167 -7.71 16.36 6.40
C LEU A 167 -7.44 17.52 5.43
N ASP A 168 -8.51 18.15 4.94
CA ASP A 168 -8.40 19.38 4.16
C ASP A 168 -8.18 20.57 5.10
N LEU A 169 -6.91 20.94 5.25
CA LEU A 169 -6.48 22.10 6.04
C LEU A 169 -6.47 23.41 5.22
N THR A 170 -6.81 23.38 3.93
CA THR A 170 -6.71 24.56 3.07
C THR A 170 -7.65 25.66 3.53
N GLY A 171 -7.14 26.89 3.62
CA GLY A 171 -7.93 28.08 3.95
C GLY A 171 -8.28 28.25 5.43
N LEU A 172 -7.76 27.41 6.35
CA LEU A 172 -7.93 27.62 7.79
C LEU A 172 -7.11 28.81 8.34
N ASP A 173 -6.00 29.18 7.70
CA ASP A 173 -5.11 30.25 8.17
C ASP A 173 -5.66 31.67 7.92
N ASN A 174 -6.62 31.81 7.00
CA ASN A 174 -7.12 33.10 6.50
C ASN A 174 -8.58 33.38 6.88
N VAL A 175 -9.11 32.75 7.93
CA VAL A 175 -10.49 32.96 8.40
C VAL A 175 -10.60 34.30 9.15
N THR A 176 -10.42 35.40 8.44
CA THR A 176 -10.76 36.75 8.91
C THR A 176 -12.17 37.19 8.48
N THR A 177 -12.76 36.50 7.50
CA THR A 177 -14.15 36.69 7.07
C THR A 177 -14.93 35.39 7.20
N LEU A 178 -15.75 35.31 8.25
CA LEU A 178 -16.58 34.16 8.61
C LEU A 178 -17.81 34.12 7.69
N SER A 179 -17.68 33.48 6.52
CA SER A 179 -18.86 32.94 5.86
C SER A 179 -19.30 31.68 6.60
N ASP A 180 -20.61 31.37 6.59
CA ASP A 180 -21.14 30.16 7.21
C ASP A 180 -20.42 28.89 6.70
N VAL A 181 -20.05 28.89 5.42
CA VAL A 181 -19.29 27.79 4.77
C VAL A 181 -17.91 27.61 5.38
N ALA A 182 -17.17 28.70 5.64
CA ALA A 182 -15.85 28.64 6.27
C ALA A 182 -15.95 28.13 7.71
N MET A 183 -16.97 28.56 8.46
CA MET A 183 -17.23 28.07 9.81
C MET A 183 -17.60 26.59 9.84
N THR A 184 -18.45 26.12 8.93
CA THR A 184 -18.76 24.69 8.81
C THR A 184 -17.51 23.87 8.55
N LYS A 185 -16.66 24.28 7.59
CA LYS A 185 -15.40 23.58 7.29
C LYS A 185 -14.48 23.52 8.50
N VAL A 186 -14.27 24.63 9.22
CA VAL A 186 -13.46 24.67 10.44
C VAL A 186 -14.01 23.72 11.50
N ASN A 187 -15.32 23.71 11.72
CA ASN A 187 -15.95 22.84 12.72
C ASN A 187 -15.84 21.36 12.35
N THR A 188 -16.04 21.02 11.08
CA THR A 188 -15.87 19.64 10.58
C THR A 188 -14.42 19.16 10.74
N THR A 189 -13.45 19.99 10.34
CA THR A 189 -12.02 19.66 10.48
C THR A 189 -11.63 19.50 11.95
N LYS A 190 -12.07 20.40 12.84
CA LYS A 190 -11.83 20.28 14.29
C LYS A 190 -12.43 19.00 14.87
N ALA A 191 -13.66 18.66 14.50
CA ALA A 191 -14.31 17.44 14.96
C ALA A 191 -13.55 16.18 14.48
N ALA A 192 -13.06 16.19 13.23
CA ALA A 192 -12.25 15.10 12.69
C ALA A 192 -10.91 14.95 13.44
N ILE A 193 -10.21 16.06 13.72
CA ILE A 193 -8.97 16.07 14.51
C ILE A 193 -9.23 15.49 15.91
N SER A 194 -10.23 16.00 16.63
CA SER A 194 -10.55 15.51 17.98
C SER A 194 -10.95 14.03 17.98
N SER A 195 -11.62 13.56 16.92
CA SER A 195 -11.92 12.13 16.77
C SER A 195 -10.65 11.30 16.62
N ILE A 196 -9.70 11.72 15.77
CA ILE A 196 -8.42 11.02 15.57
C ILE A 196 -7.62 11.01 16.86
N GLU A 197 -7.49 12.15 17.54
CA GLU A 197 -6.79 12.27 18.82
C GLU A 197 -7.39 11.34 19.89
N THR A 198 -8.72 11.30 19.99
CA THR A 198 -9.43 10.42 20.93
C THR A 198 -9.13 8.95 20.63
N SER A 199 -9.17 8.54 19.36
CA SER A 199 -8.84 7.17 18.95
C SER A 199 -7.39 6.81 19.27
N LEU A 200 -6.44 7.71 18.99
CA LEU A 200 -5.02 7.49 19.29
C LEU A 200 -4.74 7.39 20.79
N CYS A 201 -5.34 8.26 21.60
CA CYS A 201 -5.20 8.23 23.06
C CYS A 201 -5.83 6.99 23.69
N ALA A 202 -6.90 6.45 23.08
CA ALA A 202 -7.55 5.23 23.53
C ALA A 202 -6.85 3.96 23.05
N TRP A 203 -6.05 4.04 21.98
CA TRP A 203 -5.38 2.89 21.39
C TRP A 203 -4.35 2.30 22.36
N LYS A 204 -4.34 0.97 22.44
CA LYS A 204 -3.36 0.20 23.21
C LYS A 204 -2.84 -0.91 22.31
N CYS A 205 -1.54 -1.17 22.40
CA CYS A 205 -0.95 -2.31 21.72
C CYS A 205 -1.70 -3.59 22.14
N PRO A 206 -2.28 -4.32 21.18
CA PRO A 206 -2.96 -5.57 21.49
C PRO A 206 -1.95 -6.56 22.11
N ASN A 207 -2.35 -7.26 23.17
CA ASN A 207 -1.55 -8.34 23.74
C ASN A 207 -1.61 -9.55 22.80
N VAL A 208 -0.87 -9.51 21.71
CA VAL A 208 -0.79 -10.64 20.78
C VAL A 208 0.25 -11.62 21.30
N VAL A 209 -0.22 -12.64 22.02
CA VAL A 209 0.59 -13.85 22.24
C VAL A 209 0.50 -14.69 20.97
N ASP A 210 1.11 -14.23 19.88
CA ASP A 210 1.18 -15.02 18.66
C ASP A 210 2.41 -15.92 18.72
N ALA A 211 2.20 -17.23 18.80
CA ALA A 211 3.27 -18.21 18.70
C ALA A 211 4.00 -18.13 17.34
N GLY A 212 3.38 -17.54 16.31
CA GLY A 212 3.98 -17.35 14.99
C GLY A 212 5.01 -16.23 14.90
N LEU A 213 4.88 -15.16 15.70
CA LEU A 213 5.81 -14.02 15.69
C LEU A 213 7.19 -14.39 16.28
N VAL A 214 7.28 -15.44 17.09
CA VAL A 214 8.55 -15.94 17.67
C VAL A 214 9.38 -16.71 16.63
N HIS A 215 8.77 -17.20 15.54
CA HIS A 215 9.47 -17.97 14.51
C HIS A 215 9.94 -17.14 13.30
N GLY A 216 9.45 -15.91 13.12
CA GLY A 216 9.84 -15.02 12.02
C GLY A 216 11.14 -14.22 12.23
N THR A 217 11.71 -14.21 13.44
CA THR A 217 12.91 -13.44 13.78
C THR A 217 14.23 -14.11 13.41
N LEU A 218 14.22 -15.12 12.52
CA LEU A 218 15.44 -15.69 11.94
C LEU A 218 15.88 -14.93 10.67
N PHE A 219 15.92 -13.61 10.75
CA PHE A 219 16.89 -12.83 9.99
C PHE A 219 17.76 -12.10 11.02
N PRO A 220 18.99 -12.58 11.30
CA PRO A 220 19.87 -11.84 12.17
C PRO A 220 20.25 -10.54 11.47
N GLU A 221 19.81 -9.41 12.02
CA GLU A 221 20.42 -8.11 11.78
C GLU A 221 21.91 -8.20 12.10
N ARG A 222 22.73 -8.43 11.07
CA ARG A 222 24.14 -8.03 11.07
C ARG A 222 24.27 -6.86 10.13
N SER A 223 23.95 -5.66 10.61
CA SER A 223 24.37 -4.40 9.98
C SER A 223 24.26 -3.22 10.97
N ALA A 224 24.86 -3.36 12.15
CA ALA A 224 25.21 -2.21 12.99
C ALA A 224 26.73 -2.23 13.25
N SER A 225 27.50 -1.90 12.22
CA SER A 225 28.85 -1.35 12.34
C SER A 225 29.31 -0.87 10.96
N LEU A 226 28.89 0.34 10.59
CA LEU A 226 29.58 1.14 9.58
C LEU A 226 30.85 1.70 10.23
N PRO A 227 32.06 1.33 9.80
CA PRO A 227 33.24 2.12 10.14
C PRO A 227 33.16 3.43 9.33
N LEU A 228 33.09 4.55 10.03
CA LEU A 228 33.33 5.88 9.49
C LEU A 228 34.69 5.88 8.77
N ARG A 229 34.69 5.83 7.45
CA ARG A 229 35.87 6.14 6.65
C ARG A 229 36.03 7.66 6.62
N THR A 230 36.91 8.17 7.47
CA THR A 230 37.60 9.44 7.23
C THR A 230 38.62 9.20 6.13
N HIS A 231 38.43 9.82 4.96
CA HIS A 231 39.49 9.90 3.96
C HIS A 231 40.38 11.13 4.25
N PRO A 232 41.72 11.01 4.06
CA PRO A 232 42.68 12.10 4.23
C PRO A 232 42.60 13.15 3.13
#